data_AF-A0A1Q7ACW7-F1
#
_entry.id   AF-A0A1Q7ACW7-F1
#
_cell.length_a   1.000
_cell.length_b   1.000
_cell.length_c   1.000
_cell.angle_alpha   90.00
_cell.angle_beta   90.00
_cell.angle_gamma   90.00
#
_symmetry.space_group_name_H-M   'P 1'
#
loop_
_entity.id
_entity.type
_entity.pdbx_description
1 polymer ?
#
loop_
_entity_poly.entity_id
_entity_poly.type
_entity_poly.pdbx_seq_one_letter_code
_entity_poly.pdbx_strand_id
1 'polypeptide(L)'
;MILDAYFDGTFSDHSHGFRTDRGCHTALREIYRTWTGTAWIIEGDIADCFGSLDHNLIISALAEHIQDGRFLNLVKKLLDAGYMDNWTFNKTFSGVPQGSILSPVLSNILLSKLDRFVETELMPQYPRDAQRAAHL
;
A
#
# COMPACT_ATOMS: atom_id res chain seq x y z
N MET A 1 13.50 -0.91 -8.94
CA MET A 1 13.52 -2.28 -9.52
C MET A 1 12.57 -2.36 -10.71
N ILE A 2 12.53 -3.46 -11.47
CA ILE A 2 11.62 -3.62 -12.63
C ILE A 2 10.15 -3.51 -12.21
N LEU A 3 9.79 -4.10 -11.06
CA LEU A 3 8.42 -4.01 -10.54
C LEU A 3 8.05 -2.57 -10.19
N ASP A 4 8.94 -1.81 -9.54
CA ASP A 4 8.69 -0.39 -9.27
C ASP A 4 8.41 0.36 -10.56
N ALA A 5 9.25 0.21 -11.59
CA ALA A 5 9.05 0.91 -12.85
C ALA A 5 7.72 0.56 -13.54
N TYR A 6 7.20 -0.65 -13.33
CA TYR A 6 5.92 -1.09 -13.87
C TYR A 6 4.72 -0.54 -13.08
N PHE A 7 4.80 -0.56 -11.75
CA PHE A 7 3.68 -0.19 -10.87
C PHE A 7 3.65 1.28 -10.47
N ASP A 8 4.77 2.00 -10.51
CA ASP A 8 4.87 3.39 -10.02
C ASP A 8 3.90 4.34 -10.75
N GLY A 9 3.59 4.07 -12.02
CA GLY A 9 2.58 4.83 -12.79
C GLY A 9 1.13 4.48 -12.49
N THR A 10 0.86 3.43 -11.72
CA THR A 10 -0.51 2.98 -11.38
C THR A 10 -0.98 3.44 -9.99
N PHE A 11 -0.04 3.87 -9.14
CA PHE A 11 -0.34 4.31 -7.79
C PHE A 11 -0.99 5.70 -7.76
N SER A 12 -1.84 5.93 -6.76
CA SER A 12 -2.48 7.23 -6.53
C SER A 12 -1.45 8.36 -6.42
N ASP A 13 -1.83 9.55 -6.87
CA ASP A 13 -1.03 10.75 -6.70
C ASP A 13 -0.90 11.19 -5.23
N HIS A 14 -1.77 10.70 -4.35
CA HIS A 14 -1.69 10.95 -2.90
C HIS A 14 -0.78 9.95 -2.18
N SER A 15 -0.28 8.92 -2.88
CA SER A 15 0.65 7.94 -2.33
C SER A 15 2.11 8.41 -2.52
N HIS A 16 2.85 8.56 -1.42
CA HIS A 16 4.22 9.08 -1.42
C HIS A 16 5.29 8.09 -0.91
N GLY A 17 4.90 7.05 -0.17
CA GLY A 17 5.83 6.11 0.44
C GLY A 17 6.51 5.21 -0.58
N PHE A 18 7.83 4.99 -0.43
CA PHE A 18 8.61 4.02 -1.23
C PHE A 18 8.47 4.17 -2.76
N ARG A 19 8.30 5.41 -3.25
CA ARG A 19 8.22 5.73 -4.68
C ARG A 19 9.42 6.53 -5.14
N THR A 20 9.73 6.44 -6.43
CA THR A 20 10.82 7.24 -7.02
C THR A 20 10.43 8.72 -6.97
N ASP A 21 11.34 9.58 -6.53
CA ASP A 21 11.15 11.03 -6.42
C ASP A 21 10.01 11.51 -5.48
N ARG A 22 9.45 10.61 -4.65
CA ARG A 22 8.43 10.94 -3.63
C ARG A 22 8.87 10.48 -2.24
N GLY A 23 8.43 11.21 -1.22
CA GLY A 23 8.73 10.87 0.17
C GLY A 23 8.01 11.78 1.18
N CYS A 24 8.46 11.78 2.43
CA CYS A 24 7.80 12.54 3.49
C CYS A 24 7.65 14.03 3.18
N HIS A 25 8.68 14.63 2.55
CA HIS A 25 8.63 16.05 2.19
C HIS A 25 7.62 16.37 1.09
N THR A 26 7.36 15.45 0.16
CA THR A 26 6.33 15.67 -0.86
C THR A 26 4.94 15.58 -0.25
N ALA A 27 4.72 14.63 0.68
CA ALA A 27 3.47 14.49 1.40
C ALA A 27 3.14 15.75 2.23
N LEU A 28 4.11 16.23 3.03
CA LEU A 28 3.94 17.47 3.82
C LEU A 28 3.65 18.69 2.94
N ARG A 29 4.33 18.79 1.80
CA ARG A 29 4.12 19.89 0.84
C ARG A 29 2.73 19.86 0.24
N GLU A 30 2.22 18.67 -0.07
CA GLU A 30 0.87 18.51 -0.58
C GLU A 30 -0.17 18.91 0.45
N ILE A 31 -0.05 18.42 1.69
CA ILE A 31 -0.93 18.81 2.79
C ILE A 31 -0.93 20.34 2.95
N TYR A 32 0.25 20.96 3.02
CA TYR A 32 0.37 22.41 3.17
C TYR A 32 -0.30 23.21 2.05
N ARG A 33 -0.26 22.71 0.80
CA ARG A 33 -0.80 23.42 -0.36
C ARG A 33 -2.29 23.16 -0.62
N THR A 34 -2.75 21.95 -0.33
CA THR A 34 -4.06 21.47 -0.77
C THR A 34 -5.08 21.43 0.37
N TRP A 35 -4.65 21.22 1.61
CA TRP A 35 -5.56 21.00 2.75
C TRP A 35 -5.89 22.34 3.44
N THR A 36 -6.62 23.20 2.73
CA THR A 36 -7.11 24.48 3.28
C THR A 36 -8.47 24.32 3.96
N GLY A 37 -8.58 24.74 5.23
CA GLY A 37 -9.86 24.68 5.96
C GLY A 37 -10.23 23.28 6.46
N THR A 38 -9.25 22.39 6.62
CA THR A 38 -9.41 21.06 7.23
C THR A 38 -9.54 21.21 8.75
N ALA A 39 -10.70 20.87 9.30
CA ALA A 39 -10.98 20.96 10.74
C ALA A 39 -10.63 19.68 11.51
N TRP A 40 -10.61 18.54 10.82
CA TRP A 40 -10.41 17.22 11.41
C TRP A 40 -9.45 16.40 10.56
N ILE A 41 -8.54 15.69 11.23
CA ILE A 41 -7.60 14.76 10.61
C ILE A 41 -7.83 13.40 11.27
N ILE A 42 -7.92 12.36 10.45
CA ILE A 42 -8.00 10.97 10.92
C ILE A 42 -6.64 10.35 10.69
N GLU A 43 -5.97 10.00 11.78
CA GLU A 43 -4.73 9.24 11.75
C GLU A 43 -5.07 7.75 11.81
N GLY A 44 -4.50 6.98 10.89
CA GLY A 44 -4.62 5.53 10.86
C GLY A 44 -3.26 4.93 10.57
N ASP A 45 -2.90 3.93 11.37
CA ASP A 45 -1.71 3.11 11.15
C ASP A 45 -2.13 1.64 11.06
N ILE A 46 -1.49 0.89 10.16
CA ILE A 46 -1.76 -0.54 9.99
C ILE A 46 -0.70 -1.29 10.79
N ALA A 47 -1.12 -1.75 11.97
CA ALA A 47 -0.27 -2.56 12.83
C ALA A 47 0.23 -3.80 12.09
N ASP A 48 1.54 -4.02 12.12
CA ASP A 48 2.22 -5.13 11.45
C ASP A 48 1.81 -5.32 9.97
N CYS A 49 1.72 -4.19 9.23
CA CYS A 49 1.39 -4.17 7.80
C CYS A 49 2.31 -5.05 6.95
N PHE A 50 3.46 -5.51 7.44
CA PHE A 50 4.37 -6.36 6.68
C PHE A 50 4.44 -7.80 7.20
N GLY A 51 4.29 -8.03 8.51
CA GLY A 51 4.36 -9.37 9.11
C GLY A 51 3.03 -10.14 9.12
N SER A 52 1.89 -9.44 8.98
CA SER A 52 0.55 -10.05 9.07
C SER A 52 -0.21 -10.18 7.74
N LEU A 53 0.36 -9.74 6.62
CA LEU A 53 -0.35 -9.77 5.33
C LEU A 53 -0.61 -11.19 4.82
N ASP A 54 -1.85 -11.46 4.43
CA ASP A 54 -2.22 -12.71 3.77
C ASP A 54 -1.51 -12.81 2.40
N HIS A 55 -0.72 -13.88 2.21
CA HIS A 55 -0.03 -14.15 0.96
C HIS A 55 -1.00 -14.24 -0.22
N ASN A 56 -2.22 -14.75 -0.01
CA ASN A 56 -3.22 -14.84 -1.07
C ASN A 56 -3.69 -13.45 -1.53
N LEU A 57 -3.80 -12.49 -0.62
CA LEU A 57 -4.12 -11.09 -0.96
C LEU A 57 -3.00 -10.44 -1.78
N ILE A 58 -1.74 -10.69 -1.41
CA ILE A 58 -0.58 -10.18 -2.18
C ILE A 58 -0.55 -10.80 -3.58
N ILE A 59 -0.68 -12.12 -3.68
CA ILE A 59 -0.63 -12.83 -4.97
C ILE A 59 -1.81 -12.46 -5.86
N SER A 60 -3.02 -12.32 -5.31
CA SER A 60 -4.19 -11.87 -6.07
C SER A 60 -4.03 -10.42 -6.55
N ALA A 61 -3.50 -9.52 -5.72
CA ALA A 61 -3.20 -8.15 -6.15
C ALA A 61 -2.16 -8.09 -7.27
N LEU A 62 -1.12 -8.93 -7.21
CA LEU A 62 -0.16 -9.05 -8.31
C LEU A 62 -0.77 -9.65 -9.57
N ALA A 63 -1.64 -10.65 -9.43
CA ALA A 63 -2.27 -11.36 -10.54
C ALA A 63 -3.22 -10.47 -11.36
N GLU A 64 -3.75 -9.39 -10.78
CA GLU A 64 -4.56 -8.40 -11.50
C GLU A 64 -3.75 -7.65 -12.58
N HIS A 65 -2.44 -7.50 -12.36
CA HIS A 65 -1.57 -6.73 -13.26
C HIS A 65 -0.54 -7.59 -14.01
N ILE A 66 -0.19 -8.77 -13.49
CA ILE A 66 0.81 -9.68 -14.06
C ILE A 66 0.17 -11.04 -14.28
N GLN A 67 0.03 -11.44 -15.55
CA GLN A 67 -0.54 -12.74 -15.94
C GLN A 67 0.50 -13.87 -16.05
N ASP A 68 1.77 -13.60 -15.73
CA ASP A 68 2.82 -14.63 -15.73
C ASP A 68 2.71 -15.55 -14.50
N GLY A 69 2.10 -16.71 -14.70
CA GLY A 69 1.97 -17.73 -13.65
C GLY A 69 3.31 -18.25 -13.10
N ARG A 70 4.41 -18.20 -13.86
CA ARG A 70 5.74 -18.59 -13.34
C ARG A 70 6.26 -17.56 -12.36
N PHE A 71 6.10 -16.29 -12.69
CA PHE A 71 6.45 -15.18 -11.80
C PHE A 71 5.62 -15.20 -10.52
N LEU A 72 4.28 -15.33 -10.63
CA LEU A 72 3.40 -15.40 -9.45
C LEU A 72 3.75 -16.59 -8.56
N ASN A 73 4.05 -17.76 -9.14
CA ASN A 73 4.48 -18.92 -8.38
C ASN A 73 5.84 -18.72 -7.71
N LEU A 74 6.76 -18.00 -8.34
CA LEU A 74 8.06 -17.64 -7.74
C LEU A 74 7.88 -16.71 -6.54
N VAL A 75 7.05 -15.66 -6.67
CA VAL A 75 6.72 -14.75 -5.56
C VAL A 75 6.04 -15.52 -4.44
N LYS A 76 5.09 -16.40 -4.76
CA LYS A 76 4.43 -17.25 -3.76
C LYS A 76 5.43 -18.10 -2.99
N LYS A 77 6.34 -18.78 -3.69
CA LYS A 77 7.42 -19.55 -3.06
C LYS A 77 8.34 -18.69 -2.19
N LEU A 78 8.61 -17.45 -2.58
CA LEU A 78 9.40 -16.50 -1.80
C LEU A 78 8.69 -16.08 -0.50
N LEU A 79 7.37 -15.85 -0.56
CA LEU A 79 6.57 -15.54 0.62
C LEU A 79 6.46 -16.75 1.57
N ASP A 80 6.26 -17.94 1.00
CA ASP A 80 6.17 -19.20 1.74
C ASP A 80 7.52 -19.66 2.32
N ALA A 81 8.65 -19.14 1.81
CA ALA A 81 10.00 -19.60 2.17
C ALA A 81 10.40 -19.34 3.62
N GLY A 82 9.57 -18.69 4.43
CA GLY A 82 9.93 -18.34 5.81
C GLY A 82 10.98 -17.24 5.86
N TYR A 83 11.27 -16.81 7.07
CA TYR A 83 12.49 -16.07 7.36
C TYR A 83 13.15 -16.66 8.60
N MET A 84 14.48 -16.56 8.64
CA MET A 84 15.24 -16.94 9.80
C MET A 84 15.45 -15.69 10.64
N ASP A 85 14.90 -15.68 11.86
CA ASP A 85 15.07 -14.60 12.81
C ASP A 85 15.64 -15.17 14.11
N ASN A 86 16.69 -14.55 14.62
CA ASN A 86 17.40 -14.98 15.84
C ASN A 86 17.68 -16.49 15.93
N TRP A 87 18.25 -17.08 14.87
CA TRP A 87 18.57 -18.53 14.79
C TRP A 87 17.38 -19.48 14.90
N THR A 88 16.16 -18.95 14.77
CA THR A 88 14.92 -19.72 14.80
C THR A 88 14.27 -19.66 13.41
N PHE A 89 13.98 -20.83 12.83
CA PHE A 89 13.31 -20.90 11.54
C PHE A 89 11.80 -20.66 11.74
N ASN A 90 11.31 -19.52 11.27
CA ASN A 90 9.88 -19.20 11.30
C ASN A 90 9.27 -19.49 9.92
N LYS A 91 8.32 -20.43 9.86
CA LYS A 91 7.44 -20.54 8.69
C LYS A 91 6.58 -19.28 8.64
N THR A 92 6.67 -18.49 7.58
CA THR A 92 5.72 -17.40 7.32
C THR A 92 4.40 -18.01 6.89
N PHE A 93 3.45 -18.08 7.81
CA PHE A 93 2.05 -18.33 7.49
C PHE A 93 1.35 -17.06 6.98
N SER A 94 1.96 -15.89 7.23
CA SER A 94 1.57 -14.56 6.77
C SER A 94 2.81 -13.65 6.74
N GLY A 95 2.75 -12.58 5.94
CA GLY A 95 3.75 -11.53 5.88
C GLY A 95 4.89 -11.74 4.88
N VAL A 96 5.56 -10.65 4.51
CA VAL A 96 6.76 -10.69 3.68
C VAL A 96 7.98 -10.76 4.62
N PRO A 97 9.01 -11.58 4.35
CA PRO A 97 10.26 -11.57 5.10
C PRO A 97 10.76 -10.14 5.33
N GLN A 98 10.79 -9.69 6.59
CA GLN A 98 11.30 -8.36 6.95
C GLN A 98 12.77 -8.27 6.57
N GLY A 99 13.09 -7.38 5.63
CA GLY A 99 14.43 -7.26 5.02
C GLY A 99 14.51 -7.71 3.56
N SER A 100 13.45 -8.24 2.96
CA SER A 100 13.42 -8.43 1.51
C SER A 100 13.19 -7.08 0.81
N ILE A 101 13.94 -6.82 -0.26
CA ILE A 101 13.79 -5.63 -1.12
C ILE A 101 12.39 -5.57 -1.77
N LEU A 102 11.68 -6.70 -1.79
CA LEU A 102 10.32 -6.81 -2.33
C LEU A 102 9.24 -6.30 -1.37
N SER A 103 9.50 -6.27 -0.06
CA SER A 103 8.50 -5.92 0.95
C SER A 103 7.87 -4.53 0.73
N PRO A 104 8.65 -3.46 0.49
CA PRO A 104 8.08 -2.14 0.21
C PRO A 104 7.22 -2.10 -1.06
N VAL A 105 7.65 -2.81 -2.11
CA VAL A 105 6.96 -2.84 -3.41
C VAL A 105 5.63 -3.55 -3.29
N LEU A 106 5.62 -4.71 -2.63
CA LEU A 106 4.42 -5.52 -2.43
C LEU A 106 3.39 -4.79 -1.56
N SER A 107 3.83 -4.09 -0.51
CA SER A 107 2.93 -3.30 0.31
C SER A 107 2.35 -2.12 -0.43
N ASN A 108 3.12 -1.41 -1.26
CA ASN A 108 2.58 -0.34 -2.09
C ASN A 108 1.51 -0.85 -3.09
N ILE A 109 1.72 -2.03 -3.69
CA ILE A 109 0.72 -2.64 -4.58
C ILE A 109 -0.57 -2.93 -3.82
N LEU A 110 -0.48 -3.47 -2.60
CA LEU A 110 -1.65 -3.74 -1.79
C LEU A 110 -2.34 -2.46 -1.31
N LEU A 111 -1.57 -1.50 -0.78
CA LEU A 111 -2.09 -0.21 -0.30
C LEU A 111 -2.67 0.62 -1.43
N SER A 112 -2.20 0.48 -2.66
CA SER A 112 -2.83 1.12 -3.82
C SER A 112 -4.28 0.66 -4.03
N LYS A 113 -4.65 -0.55 -3.61
CA LYS A 113 -6.07 -0.97 -3.60
C LYS A 113 -6.87 -0.24 -2.54
N LEU A 114 -6.27 -0.03 -1.37
CA LEU A 114 -6.89 0.76 -0.30
C LEU A 114 -7.07 2.22 -0.75
N ASP A 115 -6.04 2.82 -1.36
CA ASP A 115 -6.11 4.18 -1.92
C ASP A 115 -7.27 4.30 -2.91
N ARG A 116 -7.36 3.35 -3.86
CA ARG A 116 -8.45 3.31 -4.83
C ARG A 116 -9.81 3.16 -4.17
N PHE A 117 -9.95 2.28 -3.17
CA PHE A 117 -11.20 2.12 -2.42
C PHE A 117 -11.60 3.41 -1.70
N VAL A 118 -10.65 4.13 -1.11
CA VAL A 118 -10.91 5.41 -0.45
C VAL A 118 -11.42 6.44 -1.47
N GLU A 119 -10.76 6.54 -2.62
CA GLU A 119 -11.10 7.49 -3.68
C GLU A 119 -12.44 7.19 -4.36
N THR A 120 -12.75 5.91 -4.63
CA THR A 120 -13.93 5.53 -5.42
C THR A 120 -15.17 5.24 -4.59
N GLU A 121 -15.01 4.78 -3.34
CA GLU A 121 -16.15 4.35 -2.49
C GLU A 121 -16.36 5.28 -1.31
N LEU A 122 -15.33 5.55 -0.50
CA LEU A 122 -15.47 6.35 0.73
C LEU A 122 -15.66 7.84 0.45
N MET A 123 -14.83 8.44 -0.40
CA MET A 123 -14.90 9.88 -0.68
C MET A 123 -16.24 10.31 -1.30
N PRO A 124 -16.84 9.57 -2.26
CA PRO A 124 -18.16 9.91 -2.80
C PRO A 124 -19.30 9.78 -1.79
N GLN A 125 -19.17 8.90 -0.78
CA GLN A 125 -20.16 8.76 0.29
C GLN A 125 -20.14 9.93 1.28
N TYR A 126 -18.99 10.60 1.45
CA TYR A 126 -18.81 11.73 2.36
C TYR A 126 -18.27 12.98 1.64
N PRO A 127 -19.04 13.58 0.72
CA PRO A 127 -18.58 14.73 -0.05
C PRO A 127 -18.40 15.96 0.83
N ARG A 128 -17.29 16.70 0.61
CA ARG A 128 -16.88 17.87 1.41
C ARG A 128 -17.97 18.93 1.58
N ASP A 129 -18.86 19.07 0.59
CA ASP A 129 -19.83 20.17 0.54
C ASP A 129 -21.20 19.79 1.12
N ALA A 130 -21.51 18.51 1.28
CA ALA A 130 -22.85 18.08 1.75
C ALA A 130 -23.08 18.39 3.24
N GLN A 131 -22.02 18.42 4.06
CA GLN A 131 -22.15 18.72 5.50
C GLN A 131 -22.00 20.20 5.86
N ARG A 132 -21.43 21.04 4.97
CA ARG A 132 -21.37 22.50 5.21
C ARG A 132 -22.73 23.18 5.05
N ALA A 133 -23.63 22.64 4.23
CA ALA A 133 -24.96 23.19 4.02
C ALA A 133 -25.93 22.97 5.19
N ALA A 134 -25.64 22.03 6.11
CA ALA A 134 -26.53 21.73 7.24
C ALA A 134 -26.29 22.63 8.47
N HIS A 135 -25.22 23.43 8.46
CA HIS A 135 -24.81 24.27 9.59
C HIS A 135 -24.62 25.76 9.23
N LEU A 136 -25.13 26.18 8.07
CA LEU A 136 -25.36 27.58 7.68
C LEU A 136 -26.86 27.85 7.65
#